data_AF-A0A3D1PA05-F1
#
_entry.id   AF-A0A3D1PA05-F1
#
_cell.length_a   1.000
_cell.length_b   1.000
_cell.length_c   1.000
_cell.angle_alpha   90.00
_cell.angle_beta   90.00
_cell.angle_gamma   90.00
#
_symmetry.space_group_name_H-M   'P 1'
#
loop_
_entity.id
_entity.type
_entity.pdbx_description
1 polymer ?
#
loop_
_entity_poly.entity_id
_entity_poly.type
_entity_poly.pdbx_seq_one_letter_code
_entity_poly.pdbx_strand_id
1 'polypeptide(L)' 'MIDLYTFTTPNGRKASIMLEEVELPYNVHKIDI' A
#
# COMPACT_ATOMS: atom_id res chain seq x y z
N MET A 1 6.42 3.84 -11.31
CA MET A 1 5.02 3.38 -11.13
C MET A 1 5.03 2.39 -9.99
N ILE A 2 4.35 2.67 -8.88
CA ILE A 2 4.38 1.86 -7.66
C ILE A 2 3.11 1.00 -7.61
N ASP A 3 3.27 -0.30 -7.33
CA ASP A 3 2.18 -1.23 -7.13
C ASP A 3 2.24 -1.78 -5.69
N LEU A 4 1.21 -1.49 -4.89
CA LEU A 4 1.09 -1.94 -3.50
C LEU A 4 0.27 -3.22 -3.42
N TYR A 5 0.94 -4.36 -3.28
CA TYR A 5 0.30 -5.63 -2.96
C TYR A 5 0.11 -5.73 -1.46
N THR A 6 -1.14 -5.75 -0.99
CA THR A 6 -1.44 -5.62 0.44
C THR A 6 -2.55 -6.54 0.91
N PHE A 7 -2.49 -6.89 2.19
CA PHE A 7 -3.52 -7.60 2.95
C PHE A 7 -3.79 -6.85 4.26
N THR A 8 -4.77 -7.29 5.04
CA THR A 8 -5.16 -6.67 6.32
C THR A 8 -4.13 -6.94 7.43
N THR A 9 -2.90 -6.47 7.25
CA THR A 9 -1.81 -6.57 8.20
C THR A 9 -1.34 -5.18 8.64
N PRO A 10 -0.75 -5.05 9.85
CA PRO A 10 -0.18 -3.78 10.29
C PRO A 10 0.89 -3.22 9.34
N ASN A 11 1.68 -4.08 8.69
CA ASN A 11 2.73 -3.64 7.77
C ASN A 11 2.18 -3.12 6.44
N GLY A 12 1.09 -3.72 5.93
CA GLY A 12 0.40 -3.22 4.74
C GLY A 12 -0.13 -1.79 4.93
N ARG A 13 -0.63 -1.47 6.13
CA ARG A 13 -1.05 -0.10 6.47
C ARG A 13 0.10 0.90 6.51
N LYS A 14 1.26 0.53 7.07
CA LYS A 14 2.43 1.43 7.14
C LYS A 14 2.88 1.90 5.76
N ALA A 15 2.93 0.98 4.80
CA ALA A 15 3.29 1.29 3.42
C ALA A 15 2.29 2.24 2.76
N SER A 16 0.99 1.99 2.91
CA SER A 16 -0.06 2.88 2.41
C SER A 16 0.03 4.28 3.04
N ILE A 17 0.19 4.38 4.38
CA ILE A 17 0.34 5.67 5.06
C ILE A 17 1.51 6.47 4.48
N MET A 18 2.68 5.86 4.33
CA MET A 18 3.84 6.57 3.77
C MET A 18 3.58 7.09 2.35
N LEU A 19 2.97 6.26 1.49
CA LEU A 19 2.69 6.65 0.10
C LEU A 19 1.70 7.83 0.01
N GLU A 20 0.70 7.87 0.90
CA GLU A 20 -0.22 9.02 1.02
C GLU A 20 0.50 10.28 1.53
N GLU A 21 1.32 10.16 2.59
CA GLU A 21 1.99 11.32 3.23
C GLU A 21 2.98 12.05 2.30
N VAL A 22 3.55 11.35 1.31
CA VAL A 22 4.47 11.94 0.33
C VAL A 22 3.86 12.12 -1.06
N GLU A 23 2.54 11.98 -1.17
CA GLU A 23 1.77 12.16 -2.42
C GLU A 23 2.31 11.35 -3.60
N LEU A 24 2.85 10.14 -3.33
CA LEU A 24 3.38 9.29 -4.39
C LEU A 24 2.25 8.50 -5.05
N PRO A 25 2.10 8.58 -6.39
CA PRO A 25 1.06 7.83 -7.08
C PRO A 25 1.36 6.32 -7.04
N TYR A 26 0.36 5.53 -6.64
CA TYR A 26 0.44 4.07 -6.56
C TYR A 26 -0.89 3.40 -6.88
N ASN A 27 -0.82 2.15 -7.33
CA ASN A 27 -1.98 1.29 -7.51
C ASN A 27 -2.08 0.28 -6.35
N VAL A 28 -3.29 -0.04 -5.92
CA VAL A 28 -3.53 -1.02 -4.84
C VAL A 28 -3.97 -2.35 -5.43
N HIS A 29 -3.28 -3.43 -5.04
CA HIS A 29 -3.61 -4.81 -5.35
C HIS A 29 -3.88 -5.56 -4.05
N LYS A 30 -5.15 -5.78 -3.73
CA LYS A 30 -5.52 -6.59 -2.56
C LYS A 30 -5.23 -8.07 -2.87
N ILE A 31 -4.40 -8.71 -2.06
CA ILE A 31 -4.14 -10.15 -2.13
C ILE A 31 -4.97 -10.89 -1.08
N ASP A 32 -5.29 -12.15 -1.33
CA ASP A 32 -5.98 -13.03 -0.39
C ASP A 32 -5.01 -14.14 0.05
N ILE A 33 -4.62 -14.14 1.33
CA ILE A 33 -3.61 -15.03 1.92
C ILE A 33 -3.94 -15.36 3.39
#